data_AF-A0A2E6TV22-F1
#
_entry.id   AF-A0A2E6TV22-F1
#
_cell.length_a   1.000
_cell.length_b   1.000
_cell.length_c   1.000
_cell.angle_alpha   90.00
_cell.angle_beta   90.00
_cell.angle_gamma   90.00
#
_symmetry.space_group_name_H-M   'P 1'
#
loop_
_entity.id
_entity.type
_entity.pdbx_description
1 polymer ?
#
loop_
_entity_poly.entity_id
_entity_poly.type
_entity_poly.pdbx_seq_one_letter_code
_entity_poly.pdbx_strand_id
1 'polypeptide(L)'
;MTMRPFLILCALCASVMNSSATEKQTRRAIERAIPFIEEEGVNWIEKRNCVSCHRINTMVWSLSLAKSKGFAVSDELDEWIDWSVKASLGKNDKGKIVGHLNKEGVAQMLYGLDLPEAQQDRLTKLLPNAQREDGTWKSGGQLPGQKRPATETSITSTQWIALVADDKTAARALPAIAKSAPGKSTEWYALQLLLAVKADDAKARDQAAKTLLSHQHKDGGWGWLTADPSDALGTGLALYALQRAGHAPNDKPLAKARAFLLKTQRKDGSWPVRGTKAKKKKSVEETAVYWGTTWAIIALANGLPTE
;
A
#
# COMPACT_ATOMS: atom_id res chain seq x y z
N MET A 1 -48.36 23.28 21.52
CA MET A 1 -46.89 23.35 21.37
C MET A 1 -46.38 21.93 21.11
N THR A 2 -46.52 21.35 19.91
CA THR A 2 -45.68 21.46 18.69
C THR A 2 -44.21 21.04 18.84
N MET A 3 -43.89 19.98 18.08
CA MET A 3 -42.61 19.57 17.46
C MET A 3 -41.46 19.07 18.34
N ARG A 4 -41.17 17.75 18.23
CA ARG A 4 -39.86 17.21 17.77
C ARG A 4 -39.83 15.65 17.70
N PRO A 5 -40.31 15.05 16.60
CA PRO A 5 -39.73 13.78 16.11
C PRO A 5 -39.06 13.91 14.73
N PHE A 6 -39.36 14.97 13.97
CA PHE A 6 -38.90 15.13 12.57
C PHE A 6 -37.39 15.40 12.40
N LEU A 7 -36.71 15.96 13.41
CA LEU A 7 -35.29 16.33 13.31
C LEU A 7 -34.34 15.13 13.32
N ILE A 8 -34.70 14.03 13.97
CA ILE A 8 -33.84 12.83 14.07
C ILE A 8 -33.92 12.01 12.77
N LEU A 9 -35.09 11.91 12.15
CA LEU A 9 -35.29 11.17 10.90
C LEU A 9 -34.59 11.86 9.70
N CYS A 10 -34.63 13.20 9.63
CA CYS A 10 -33.93 13.95 8.59
C CYS A 10 -32.39 13.85 8.68
N ALA A 11 -31.82 13.80 9.89
CA ALA A 11 -30.38 13.67 10.08
C ALA A 11 -29.84 12.29 9.66
N LEU A 12 -30.59 11.22 9.97
CA LEU A 12 -30.28 9.85 9.56
C LEU A 12 -30.37 9.68 8.03
N CYS A 13 -31.42 10.21 7.40
CA CYS A 13 -31.55 10.18 5.93
C CYS A 13 -30.41 10.95 5.25
N ALA A 14 -30.03 12.13 5.75
CA ALA A 14 -28.93 12.91 5.20
C ALA A 14 -27.57 12.18 5.33
N SER A 15 -27.30 11.51 6.45
CA SER A 15 -26.06 10.74 6.62
C SER A 15 -25.97 9.53 5.69
N VAL A 16 -27.08 8.81 5.49
CA VAL A 16 -27.15 7.63 4.60
C VAL A 16 -27.04 8.03 3.13
N MET A 17 -27.68 9.15 2.74
CA MET A 17 -27.55 9.67 1.37
C MET A 17 -26.13 10.17 1.08
N ASN A 18 -25.47 10.82 2.05
CA ASN A 18 -24.11 11.32 1.89
C ASN A 18 -23.06 10.18 1.85
N SER A 19 -23.26 9.10 2.61
CA SER A 19 -22.41 7.91 2.54
C SER A 19 -22.55 7.21 1.18
N SER A 20 -23.79 7.05 0.69
CA SER A 20 -24.06 6.47 -0.64
C SER A 20 -23.43 7.28 -1.78
N ALA A 21 -23.53 8.61 -1.74
CA ALA A 21 -22.91 9.48 -2.75
C ALA A 21 -21.37 9.38 -2.73
N THR A 22 -20.77 9.38 -1.54
CA THR A 22 -19.32 9.23 -1.36
C THR A 22 -18.83 7.87 -1.84
N GLU A 23 -19.58 6.81 -1.57
CA GLU A 23 -19.29 5.46 -2.07
C GLU A 23 -19.31 5.42 -3.60
N LYS A 24 -20.35 5.99 -4.23
CA LYS A 24 -20.45 6.06 -5.69
C LYS A 24 -19.29 6.84 -6.33
N GLN A 25 -18.85 7.94 -5.72
CA GLN A 25 -17.66 8.68 -6.16
C GLN A 25 -16.38 7.84 -6.01
N THR A 26 -16.28 7.09 -4.91
CA THR A 26 -15.15 6.18 -4.65
C THR A 26 -15.07 5.08 -5.70
N ARG A 27 -16.19 4.42 -5.99
CA ARG A 27 -16.27 3.38 -7.03
C ARG A 27 -15.88 3.94 -8.40
N ARG A 28 -16.44 5.09 -8.80
CA ARG A 28 -16.06 5.77 -10.06
C ARG A 28 -14.58 6.11 -10.16
N ALA A 29 -13.94 6.51 -9.05
CA ALA A 29 -12.52 6.81 -9.04
C ALA A 29 -11.67 5.55 -9.28
N ILE A 30 -12.03 4.42 -8.66
CA ILE A 30 -11.37 3.13 -8.87
C ILE A 30 -11.59 2.64 -10.31
N GLU A 31 -12.82 2.64 -10.81
CA GLU A 31 -13.17 2.23 -12.19
C GLU A 31 -12.33 2.96 -13.24
N ARG A 32 -12.11 4.26 -13.05
CA ARG A 32 -11.30 5.07 -13.99
C ARG A 32 -9.81 4.76 -13.92
N ALA A 33 -9.32 4.24 -12.81
CA ALA A 33 -7.91 3.97 -12.59
C ALA A 33 -7.49 2.56 -13.02
N ILE A 34 -8.43 1.61 -13.06
CA ILE A 34 -8.18 0.20 -13.45
C ILE A 34 -7.54 0.10 -14.85
N PRO A 35 -8.10 0.68 -15.92
CA PRO A 35 -7.51 0.56 -17.25
C PRO A 35 -6.06 1.08 -17.32
N PHE A 36 -5.78 2.18 -16.61
CA PHE A 36 -4.44 2.75 -16.56
C PHE A 36 -3.41 1.79 -15.94
N ILE A 37 -3.74 1.13 -14.82
CA ILE A 37 -2.79 0.21 -14.17
C ILE A 37 -2.66 -1.12 -14.92
N GLU A 38 -3.72 -1.58 -15.60
CA GLU A 38 -3.66 -2.78 -16.44
C GLU A 38 -2.75 -2.53 -17.65
N GLU A 39 -3.02 -1.49 -18.43
CA GLU A 39 -2.26 -1.15 -19.64
C GLU A 39 -0.77 -0.93 -19.33
N GLU A 40 -0.47 -0.06 -18.35
CA GLU A 40 0.91 0.28 -18.00
C GLU A 40 1.64 -0.88 -17.29
N GLY A 41 0.89 -1.78 -16.66
CA GLY A 41 1.42 -3.00 -16.04
C GLY A 41 1.81 -4.05 -17.08
N VAL A 42 0.93 -4.32 -18.05
CA VAL A 42 1.21 -5.21 -19.19
C VAL A 42 2.39 -4.68 -20.00
N ASN A 43 2.39 -3.38 -20.32
CA ASN A 43 3.51 -2.70 -20.97
C ASN A 43 4.84 -2.95 -20.24
N TRP A 44 4.82 -2.98 -18.91
CA TRP A 44 6.00 -3.26 -18.10
C TRP A 44 6.44 -4.73 -18.18
N ILE A 45 5.50 -5.68 -18.11
CA ILE A 45 5.78 -7.11 -18.26
C ILE A 45 6.46 -7.37 -19.61
N GLU A 46 5.89 -6.87 -20.70
CA GLU A 46 6.40 -7.08 -22.06
C GLU A 46 7.77 -6.43 -22.28
N LYS A 47 7.95 -5.17 -21.85
CA LYS A 47 9.17 -4.39 -22.15
C LYS A 47 10.31 -4.61 -21.17
N ARG A 48 10.03 -5.07 -19.95
CA ARG A 48 11.01 -5.17 -18.86
C ARG A 48 11.15 -6.57 -18.29
N ASN A 49 10.18 -7.47 -18.51
CA ASN A 49 10.16 -8.82 -17.97
C ASN A 49 10.57 -8.86 -16.48
N CYS A 50 9.95 -7.99 -15.68
CA CYS A 50 10.39 -7.68 -14.31
C CYS A 50 9.21 -7.62 -13.35
N VAL A 51 9.14 -8.59 -12.42
CA VAL A 51 8.19 -8.61 -11.29
C VAL A 51 8.60 -7.55 -10.25
N SER A 52 8.28 -6.29 -10.53
CA SER A 52 8.69 -5.15 -9.71
C SER A 52 7.67 -4.83 -8.60
N CYS A 53 8.17 -4.59 -7.38
CA CYS A 53 7.35 -4.20 -6.23
C CYS A 53 6.56 -2.89 -6.40
N HIS A 54 7.04 -1.96 -7.24
CA HIS A 54 6.36 -0.67 -7.49
C HIS A 54 5.56 -0.67 -8.81
N ARG A 55 5.41 -1.85 -9.42
CA ARG A 55 4.62 -2.08 -10.64
C ARG A 55 3.70 -3.26 -10.44
N ILE A 56 4.23 -4.46 -10.68
CA ILE A 56 3.45 -5.67 -10.86
C ILE A 56 2.84 -6.11 -9.54
N ASN A 57 3.63 -6.21 -8.46
CA ASN A 57 3.11 -6.69 -7.18
C ASN A 57 2.01 -5.78 -6.62
N THR A 58 2.16 -4.46 -6.75
CA THR A 58 1.11 -3.51 -6.37
C THR A 58 -0.08 -3.50 -7.33
N MET A 59 0.14 -3.79 -8.62
CA MET A 59 -0.94 -3.92 -9.61
C MET A 59 -1.84 -5.09 -9.26
N VAL A 60 -1.27 -6.30 -9.17
CA VAL A 60 -2.06 -7.50 -8.87
C VAL A 60 -2.75 -7.39 -7.52
N TRP A 61 -2.10 -6.81 -6.50
CA TRP A 61 -2.76 -6.54 -5.22
C TRP A 61 -3.94 -5.57 -5.38
N SER A 62 -3.74 -4.43 -6.05
CA SER A 62 -4.80 -3.45 -6.24
C SER A 62 -6.00 -4.00 -7.04
N LEU A 63 -5.73 -4.80 -8.08
CA LEU A 63 -6.76 -5.43 -8.91
C LEU A 63 -7.49 -6.56 -8.18
N SER A 64 -6.79 -7.42 -7.44
CA SER A 64 -7.43 -8.47 -6.63
C SER A 64 -8.35 -7.88 -5.56
N LEU A 65 -7.94 -6.77 -4.93
CA LEU A 65 -8.77 -6.08 -3.97
C LEU A 65 -9.96 -5.36 -4.64
N ALA A 66 -9.79 -4.82 -5.85
CA ALA A 66 -10.91 -4.28 -6.61
C ALA A 66 -11.88 -5.40 -7.02
N LYS A 67 -11.40 -6.53 -7.54
CA LYS A 67 -12.22 -7.71 -7.90
C LYS A 67 -13.06 -8.19 -6.73
N SER A 68 -12.49 -8.28 -5.52
CA SER A 68 -13.24 -8.69 -4.30
C SER A 68 -14.30 -7.67 -3.84
N LYS A 69 -14.34 -6.48 -4.44
CA LYS A 69 -15.34 -5.42 -4.19
C LYS A 69 -16.32 -5.25 -5.37
N GLY A 70 -16.39 -6.23 -6.26
CA GLY A 70 -17.35 -6.26 -7.36
C GLY A 70 -16.94 -5.44 -8.60
N PHE A 71 -15.69 -5.00 -8.69
CA PHE A 71 -15.21 -4.28 -9.87
C PHE A 71 -14.88 -5.25 -11.00
N ALA A 72 -15.24 -4.86 -12.23
CA ALA A 72 -14.72 -5.50 -13.42
C ALA A 72 -13.22 -5.18 -13.55
N VAL A 73 -12.42 -6.23 -13.65
CA VAL A 73 -10.98 -6.20 -13.93
C VAL A 73 -10.72 -7.19 -15.07
N SER A 74 -9.55 -7.11 -15.69
CA SER A 74 -9.09 -8.04 -16.72
C SER A 74 -9.19 -9.51 -16.27
N ASP A 75 -9.63 -10.37 -17.20
CA ASP A 75 -9.72 -11.81 -17.01
C ASP A 75 -8.34 -12.47 -16.86
N GLU A 76 -7.29 -11.77 -17.30
CA GLU A 76 -5.88 -12.16 -17.21
C GLU A 76 -5.26 -11.92 -15.82
N LEU A 77 -6.00 -11.37 -14.85
CA LEU A 77 -5.47 -11.08 -13.50
C LEU A 77 -4.84 -12.31 -12.85
N ASP A 78 -5.50 -13.47 -12.94
CA ASP A 78 -5.00 -14.70 -12.31
C ASP A 78 -3.70 -15.18 -13.00
N GLU A 79 -3.57 -14.97 -14.31
CA GLU A 79 -2.33 -15.24 -15.06
C GLU A 79 -1.19 -14.30 -14.63
N TRP A 80 -1.48 -13.03 -14.38
CA TRP A 80 -0.48 -12.06 -13.89
C TRP A 80 -0.02 -12.36 -12.47
N ILE A 81 -0.92 -12.87 -11.62
CA ILE A 81 -0.58 -13.36 -10.28
C ILE A 81 0.37 -14.56 -10.41
N ASP A 82 -0.01 -15.57 -11.17
CA ASP A 82 0.80 -16.78 -11.38
C ASP A 82 2.16 -16.46 -12.01
N TRP A 83 2.20 -15.55 -12.99
CA TRP A 83 3.43 -15.06 -13.57
C TRP A 83 4.31 -14.40 -12.51
N SER A 84 3.75 -13.57 -11.63
CA SER A 84 4.49 -12.88 -10.57
C SER A 84 5.10 -13.86 -9.56
N VAL A 85 4.35 -14.89 -9.18
CA VAL A 85 4.82 -15.99 -8.30
C VAL A 85 5.94 -16.77 -8.99
N LYS A 86 5.72 -17.22 -10.23
CA LYS A 86 6.70 -17.98 -11.01
C LYS A 86 7.99 -17.19 -11.23
N ALA A 87 7.87 -15.91 -11.60
CA ALA A 87 9.01 -15.02 -11.81
C ALA A 87 9.81 -14.86 -10.52
N SER A 88 9.14 -14.67 -9.38
CA SER A 88 9.80 -14.49 -8.07
C SER A 88 10.55 -15.76 -7.60
N LEU A 89 10.01 -16.94 -7.89
CA LEU A 89 10.64 -18.23 -7.59
C LEU A 89 11.73 -18.63 -8.61
N GLY A 90 11.67 -18.04 -9.81
CA GLY A 90 12.61 -18.27 -10.90
C GLY A 90 13.97 -17.62 -10.67
N LYS A 91 14.91 -17.91 -11.58
CA LYS A 91 16.24 -17.32 -11.63
C LYS A 91 16.33 -16.30 -12.76
N ASN A 92 17.06 -15.21 -12.54
CA ASN A 92 17.47 -14.30 -13.61
C ASN A 92 18.64 -14.87 -14.42
N ASP A 93 19.08 -14.12 -15.44
CA ASP A 93 20.20 -14.48 -16.33
C ASP A 93 21.54 -14.69 -15.60
N LYS A 94 21.67 -14.19 -14.37
CA LYS A 94 22.85 -14.39 -13.51
C LYS A 94 22.68 -15.58 -12.55
N GLY A 95 21.66 -16.41 -12.76
CA GLY A 95 21.34 -17.57 -11.93
C GLY A 95 20.85 -17.25 -10.52
N LYS A 96 20.53 -15.98 -10.22
CA LYS A 96 20.04 -15.55 -8.90
C LYS A 96 18.52 -15.65 -8.84
N ILE A 97 18.01 -16.22 -7.76
CA ILE A 97 16.57 -16.26 -7.50
C ILE A 97 16.03 -14.82 -7.41
N VAL A 98 15.02 -14.50 -8.22
CA VAL A 98 14.53 -13.12 -8.39
C VAL A 98 13.94 -12.59 -7.09
N GLY A 99 13.16 -13.40 -6.37
CA GLY A 99 12.55 -13.00 -5.10
C GLY A 99 13.57 -12.68 -4.01
N HIS A 100 14.78 -13.24 -4.06
CA HIS A 100 15.86 -12.82 -3.14
C HIS A 100 16.33 -11.39 -3.40
N LEU A 101 16.15 -10.85 -4.61
CA LEU A 101 16.52 -9.49 -5.01
C LEU A 101 15.35 -8.49 -4.88
N ASN A 102 14.13 -8.99 -4.73
CA ASN A 102 12.88 -8.22 -4.61
C ASN A 102 12.01 -8.77 -3.45
N LYS A 103 12.57 -8.81 -2.25
CA LYS A 103 11.88 -9.37 -1.08
C LYS A 103 10.65 -8.57 -0.67
N GLU A 104 10.68 -7.26 -0.89
CA GLU A 104 9.56 -6.37 -0.66
C GLU A 104 8.39 -6.69 -1.58
N GLY A 105 8.64 -7.03 -2.84
CA GLY A 105 7.59 -7.52 -3.75
C GLY A 105 7.03 -8.88 -3.33
N VAL A 106 7.90 -9.81 -2.91
CA VAL A 106 7.46 -11.09 -2.32
C VAL A 106 6.57 -10.82 -1.10
N ALA A 107 6.97 -9.90 -0.24
CA ALA A 107 6.21 -9.56 0.95
C ALA A 107 4.85 -8.93 0.64
N GLN A 108 4.78 -8.05 -0.37
CA GLN A 108 3.53 -7.46 -0.84
C GLN A 108 2.56 -8.50 -1.42
N MET A 109 3.05 -9.51 -2.15
CA MET A 109 2.20 -10.61 -2.64
C MET A 109 1.65 -11.44 -1.49
N LEU A 110 2.51 -11.87 -0.56
CA LEU A 110 2.11 -12.64 0.62
C LEU A 110 1.13 -11.86 1.51
N TYR A 111 1.24 -10.53 1.55
CA TYR A 111 0.37 -9.70 2.37
C TYR A 111 -0.96 -9.35 1.70
N GLY A 112 -0.94 -9.11 0.39
CA GLY A 112 -2.05 -8.52 -0.35
C GLY A 112 -2.90 -9.49 -1.16
N LEU A 113 -2.44 -10.72 -1.37
CA LEU A 113 -3.10 -11.71 -2.23
C LEU A 113 -3.52 -12.93 -1.42
N ASP A 114 -4.67 -13.51 -1.79
CA ASP A 114 -5.09 -14.82 -1.33
C ASP A 114 -4.49 -15.89 -2.26
N LEU A 115 -3.26 -16.31 -1.96
CA LEU A 115 -2.53 -17.29 -2.78
C LEU A 115 -2.81 -18.72 -2.30
N PRO A 116 -2.73 -19.74 -3.18
CA PRO A 116 -2.71 -21.13 -2.73
C PRO A 116 -1.61 -21.38 -1.69
N GLU A 117 -1.89 -22.17 -0.66
CA GLU A 117 -0.97 -22.46 0.46
C GLU A 117 0.42 -22.92 -0.04
N ALA A 118 0.46 -23.79 -1.05
CA ALA A 118 1.71 -24.24 -1.66
C ALA A 118 2.54 -23.11 -2.29
N GLN A 119 1.90 -22.08 -2.85
CA GLN A 119 2.59 -20.90 -3.36
C GLN A 119 3.07 -20.00 -2.22
N GLN A 120 2.23 -19.77 -1.20
CA GLN A 120 2.59 -19.02 0.00
C GLN A 120 3.83 -19.60 0.67
N ASP A 121 3.84 -20.90 0.92
CA ASP A 121 4.95 -21.64 1.53
C ASP A 121 6.28 -21.44 0.79
N ARG A 122 6.24 -21.53 -0.54
CA ARG A 122 7.44 -21.39 -1.37
C ARG A 122 7.97 -19.96 -1.35
N LEU A 123 7.09 -18.96 -1.35
CA LEU A 123 7.46 -17.56 -1.27
C LEU A 123 8.00 -17.18 0.11
N THR A 124 7.35 -17.64 1.19
CA THR A 124 7.78 -17.40 2.58
C THR A 124 9.19 -17.93 2.82
N LYS A 125 9.53 -19.10 2.25
CA LYS A 125 10.88 -19.70 2.32
C LYS A 125 11.99 -18.84 1.67
N LEU A 126 11.65 -17.84 0.85
CA LEU A 126 12.62 -16.90 0.29
C LEU A 126 13.03 -15.79 1.28
N LEU A 127 12.20 -15.49 2.28
CA LEU A 127 12.35 -14.32 3.14
C LEU A 127 13.57 -14.37 4.08
N PRO A 128 13.91 -15.50 4.73
CA PRO A 128 15.08 -15.58 5.62
C PRO A 128 16.41 -15.36 4.89
N ASN A 129 16.44 -15.48 3.55
CA ASN A 129 17.66 -15.33 2.78
C ASN A 129 18.31 -13.96 3.00
N ALA A 130 19.62 -13.95 3.28
CA ALA A 130 20.39 -12.73 3.52
C ALA A 130 19.88 -11.85 4.67
N GLN A 131 19.12 -12.42 5.63
CA GLN A 131 18.89 -11.76 6.92
C GLN A 131 20.23 -11.64 7.65
N ARG A 132 20.59 -10.42 8.04
CA ARG A 132 21.83 -10.12 8.74
C ARG A 132 21.78 -10.61 10.19
N GLU A 133 22.93 -10.56 10.86
CA GLU A 133 23.04 -10.88 12.30
C GLU A 133 22.17 -9.96 13.16
N ASP A 134 22.10 -8.67 12.81
CA ASP A 134 21.23 -7.68 13.45
C ASP A 134 19.73 -7.86 13.15
N GLY A 135 19.37 -8.88 12.36
CA GLY A 135 17.99 -9.19 11.99
C GLY A 135 17.45 -8.41 10.80
N THR A 136 18.21 -7.48 10.22
CA THR A 136 17.77 -6.62 9.11
C THR A 136 18.11 -7.19 7.74
N TRP A 137 17.52 -6.60 6.70
CA TRP A 137 17.90 -6.82 5.30
C TRP A 137 18.40 -5.54 4.64
N LYS A 138 19.28 -5.69 3.64
CA LYS A 138 19.50 -4.61 2.65
C LYS A 138 18.25 -4.48 1.78
N SER A 139 17.87 -3.26 1.47
CA SER A 139 16.79 -2.99 0.51
C SER A 139 17.14 -3.49 -0.90
N GLY A 140 16.18 -4.12 -1.57
CA GLY A 140 16.35 -4.71 -2.90
C GLY A 140 16.17 -3.73 -4.07
N GLY A 141 16.56 -4.17 -5.27
CA GLY A 141 16.26 -3.51 -6.54
C GLY A 141 16.61 -2.02 -6.60
N GLN A 142 15.61 -1.18 -6.92
CA GLN A 142 15.78 0.27 -7.12
C GLN A 142 15.59 1.10 -5.84
N LEU A 143 15.25 0.47 -4.71
CA LEU A 143 14.96 1.14 -3.45
C LEU A 143 16.17 1.86 -2.80
N PRO A 144 17.43 1.41 -2.94
CA PRO A 144 18.58 2.14 -2.39
C PRO A 144 18.73 3.58 -2.88
N GLY A 145 18.15 3.94 -4.03
CA GLY A 145 18.23 5.28 -4.63
C GLY A 145 17.15 6.27 -4.15
N GLN A 146 16.37 5.90 -3.13
CA GLN A 146 15.28 6.73 -2.61
C GLN A 146 15.78 8.03 -1.95
N LYS A 147 14.89 9.02 -1.84
CA LYS A 147 15.17 10.33 -1.21
C LYS A 147 15.16 10.29 0.33
N ARG A 148 14.88 9.14 0.94
CA ARG A 148 15.07 8.87 2.38
C ARG A 148 16.44 8.26 2.66
N PRO A 149 16.96 8.32 3.90
CA PRO A 149 18.24 7.71 4.26
C PRO A 149 18.27 6.19 3.98
N ALA A 150 19.42 5.66 3.56
CA ALA A 150 19.57 4.23 3.25
C ALA A 150 19.32 3.31 4.48
N THR A 151 19.59 3.81 5.68
CA THR A 151 19.26 3.14 6.95
C THR A 151 17.75 2.98 7.11
N GLU A 152 16.98 4.05 6.87
CA GLU A 152 15.51 3.99 6.88
C GLU A 152 14.98 3.06 5.79
N THR A 153 15.55 3.09 4.58
CA THR A 153 15.16 2.16 3.51
C THR A 153 15.36 0.70 3.95
N SER A 154 16.50 0.37 4.57
CA SER A 154 16.77 -1.00 5.05
C SER A 154 15.79 -1.42 6.16
N ILE A 155 15.47 -0.51 7.09
CA ILE A 155 14.46 -0.78 8.12
C ILE A 155 13.08 -0.97 7.50
N THR A 156 12.70 -0.16 6.51
CA THR A 156 11.40 -0.29 5.84
C THR A 156 11.28 -1.62 5.11
N SER A 157 12.32 -2.04 4.40
CA SER A 157 12.40 -3.39 3.81
C SER A 157 12.25 -4.48 4.88
N THR A 158 12.90 -4.29 6.02
CA THR A 158 12.83 -5.22 7.17
C THR A 158 11.41 -5.29 7.75
N GLN A 159 10.70 -4.15 7.84
CA GLN A 159 9.30 -4.11 8.29
C GLN A 159 8.37 -4.86 7.34
N TRP A 160 8.49 -4.64 6.02
CA TRP A 160 7.70 -5.37 5.01
C TRP A 160 7.91 -6.89 5.15
N ILE A 161 9.16 -7.33 5.28
CA ILE A 161 9.48 -8.75 5.42
C ILE A 161 8.92 -9.31 6.73
N ALA A 162 9.11 -8.62 7.86
CA ALA A 162 8.62 -9.05 9.17
C ALA A 162 7.08 -9.16 9.25
N LEU A 163 6.35 -8.43 8.40
CA LEU A 163 4.89 -8.47 8.33
C LEU A 163 4.35 -9.83 7.87
N VAL A 164 5.12 -10.59 7.09
CA VAL A 164 4.67 -11.83 6.45
C VAL A 164 5.62 -13.01 6.61
N ALA A 165 6.81 -12.80 7.16
CA ALA A 165 7.74 -13.88 7.47
C ALA A 165 7.21 -14.78 8.59
N ASP A 166 7.76 -16.00 8.68
CA ASP A 166 7.56 -16.89 9.82
C ASP A 166 8.00 -16.24 11.14
N ASP A 167 7.45 -16.74 12.26
CA ASP A 167 7.68 -16.18 13.60
C ASP A 167 9.16 -16.11 13.95
N LYS A 168 9.95 -17.12 13.57
CA LYS A 168 11.39 -17.16 13.84
C LYS A 168 12.12 -16.02 13.12
N THR A 169 11.80 -15.79 11.86
CA THR A 169 12.43 -14.77 11.01
C THR A 169 11.97 -13.37 11.43
N ALA A 170 10.68 -13.21 11.74
CA ALA A 170 10.13 -11.97 12.26
C ALA A 170 10.71 -11.61 13.64
N ALA A 171 10.80 -12.56 14.57
CA ALA A 171 11.33 -12.33 15.93
C ALA A 171 12.77 -11.80 15.91
N ARG A 172 13.58 -12.21 14.93
CA ARG A 172 14.94 -11.67 14.75
C ARG A 172 14.95 -10.22 14.24
N ALA A 173 13.94 -9.82 13.45
CA ALA A 173 13.84 -8.51 12.84
C ALA A 173 13.27 -7.43 13.78
N LEU A 174 12.30 -7.81 14.62
CA LEU A 174 11.55 -6.89 15.49
C LEU A 174 12.45 -6.02 16.41
N PRO A 175 13.54 -6.53 17.03
CA PRO A 175 14.42 -5.70 17.86
C PRO A 175 15.08 -4.54 17.10
N ALA A 176 15.50 -4.77 15.86
CA ALA A 176 16.11 -3.72 15.04
C ALA A 176 15.09 -2.69 14.57
N ILE A 177 13.86 -3.13 14.24
CA ILE A 177 12.75 -2.23 13.93
C ILE A 177 12.44 -1.33 15.13
N ALA A 178 12.31 -1.91 16.33
CA ALA A 178 11.98 -1.18 17.56
C ALA A 178 13.07 -0.18 17.99
N LYS A 179 14.35 -0.52 17.77
CA LYS A 179 15.50 0.36 18.10
C LYS A 179 15.78 1.43 17.04
N SER A 180 15.15 1.35 15.87
CA SER A 180 15.42 2.28 14.78
C SER A 180 14.96 3.71 15.11
N ALA A 181 15.69 4.70 14.59
CA ALA A 181 15.25 6.09 14.69
C ALA A 181 13.93 6.29 13.91
N PRO A 182 13.02 7.17 14.37
CA PRO A 182 11.79 7.47 13.64
C PRO A 182 12.07 7.83 12.17
N GLY A 183 11.33 7.17 11.28
CA GLY A 183 11.47 7.39 9.84
C GLY A 183 11.00 8.77 9.39
N LYS A 184 11.38 9.15 8.17
CA LYS A 184 10.93 10.38 7.49
C LYS A 184 9.84 10.11 6.46
N SER A 185 9.64 8.86 6.06
CA SER A 185 8.64 8.46 5.08
C SER A 185 7.33 8.01 5.73
N THR A 186 6.22 8.30 5.06
CA THR A 186 4.89 7.82 5.47
C THR A 186 4.83 6.29 5.46
N GLU A 187 5.54 5.63 4.54
CA GLU A 187 5.67 4.17 4.48
C GLU A 187 6.20 3.58 5.79
N TRP A 188 7.21 4.20 6.40
CA TRP A 188 7.79 3.71 7.66
C TRP A 188 6.74 3.72 8.79
N TYR A 189 5.97 4.80 8.93
CA TYR A 189 4.92 4.93 9.95
C TYR A 189 3.73 4.01 9.68
N ALA A 190 3.32 3.88 8.42
CA ALA A 190 2.27 2.96 8.01
C ALA A 190 2.64 1.51 8.36
N LEU A 191 3.89 1.09 8.11
CA LEU A 191 4.35 -0.26 8.45
C LEU A 191 4.50 -0.48 9.95
N GLN A 192 4.87 0.53 10.75
CA GLN A 192 4.82 0.40 12.22
C GLN A 192 3.39 0.08 12.68
N LEU A 193 2.40 0.78 12.12
CA LEU A 193 1.00 0.53 12.43
C LEU A 193 0.57 -0.88 11.99
N LEU A 194 0.90 -1.31 10.78
CA LEU A 194 0.56 -2.65 10.28
C LEU A 194 1.22 -3.78 11.08
N LEU A 195 2.46 -3.59 11.55
CA LEU A 195 3.12 -4.55 12.45
C LEU A 195 2.43 -4.63 13.80
N ALA A 196 2.00 -3.49 14.37
CA ALA A 196 1.24 -3.48 15.61
C ALA A 196 -0.14 -4.15 15.45
N VAL A 197 -0.79 -3.98 14.30
CA VAL A 197 -2.02 -4.71 13.95
C VAL A 197 -1.76 -6.22 13.86
N LYS A 198 -0.68 -6.65 13.19
CA LYS A 198 -0.31 -8.07 13.10
C LYS A 198 -0.04 -8.69 14.47
N ALA A 199 0.62 -7.95 15.36
CA ALA A 199 0.97 -8.41 16.70
C ALA A 199 -0.22 -8.47 17.67
N ASP A 200 -1.40 -8.00 17.25
CA ASP A 200 -2.59 -7.81 18.10
C ASP A 200 -2.30 -6.98 19.38
N ASP A 201 -1.36 -6.03 19.28
CA ASP A 201 -1.01 -5.14 20.38
C ASP A 201 -1.82 -3.84 20.27
N ALA A 202 -2.93 -3.77 20.99
CA ALA A 202 -3.82 -2.60 20.98
C ALA A 202 -3.11 -1.30 21.38
N LYS A 203 -2.19 -1.33 22.35
CA LYS A 203 -1.49 -0.12 22.81
C LYS A 203 -0.50 0.37 21.77
N ALA A 204 0.27 -0.54 21.17
CA ALA A 204 1.19 -0.20 20.08
C ALA A 204 0.43 0.29 18.85
N ARG A 205 -0.70 -0.34 18.52
CA ARG A 205 -1.57 0.06 17.41
C ARG A 205 -2.09 1.48 17.59
N ASP A 206 -2.67 1.78 18.75
CA ASP A 206 -3.25 3.11 19.02
C ASP A 206 -2.16 4.20 19.02
N GLN A 207 -0.98 3.90 19.58
CA GLN A 207 0.15 4.83 19.55
C GLN A 207 0.71 5.04 18.13
N ALA A 208 0.84 3.99 17.33
CA ALA A 208 1.29 4.09 15.95
C ALA A 208 0.27 4.84 15.08
N ALA A 209 -1.03 4.59 15.25
CA ALA A 209 -2.10 5.29 14.57
C ALA A 209 -2.10 6.79 14.92
N LYS A 210 -1.98 7.14 16.21
CA LYS A 210 -1.85 8.53 16.66
C LYS A 210 -0.65 9.23 16.02
N THR A 211 0.51 8.57 15.97
CA THR A 211 1.71 9.13 15.34
C THR A 211 1.52 9.33 13.83
N LEU A 212 0.95 8.36 13.12
CA LEU A 212 0.68 8.48 11.68
C LEU A 212 -0.32 9.62 11.39
N LEU A 213 -1.38 9.73 12.18
CA LEU A 213 -2.36 10.81 12.09
C LEU A 213 -1.76 12.20 12.37
N SER A 214 -0.74 12.29 13.23
CA SER A 214 -0.05 13.55 13.51
C SER A 214 0.69 14.13 12.30
N HIS A 215 1.00 13.29 11.31
CA HIS A 215 1.62 13.69 10.03
C HIS A 215 0.59 14.01 8.93
N GLN A 216 -0.71 13.93 9.21
CA GLN A 216 -1.73 14.29 8.22
C GLN A 216 -1.69 15.80 7.94
N HIS A 217 -1.69 16.16 6.66
CA HIS A 217 -1.68 17.55 6.24
C HIS A 217 -3.08 18.17 6.32
N LYS A 218 -3.17 19.51 6.28
CA LYS A 218 -4.44 20.24 6.36
C LYS A 218 -5.43 19.85 5.25
N ASP A 219 -4.91 19.48 4.08
CA ASP A 219 -5.68 19.02 2.92
C ASP A 219 -6.22 17.59 3.05
N GLY A 220 -5.82 16.86 4.10
CA GLY A 220 -6.25 15.49 4.37
C GLY A 220 -5.29 14.41 3.91
N GLY A 221 -4.26 14.74 3.13
CA GLY A 221 -3.32 13.76 2.60
C GLY A 221 -2.05 13.62 3.44
N TRP A 222 -1.15 12.77 2.91
CA TRP A 222 0.22 12.60 3.35
C TRP A 222 1.13 12.63 2.12
N GLY A 223 2.31 13.24 2.24
CA GLY A 223 3.35 13.11 1.24
C GLY A 223 4.09 11.78 1.36
N TRP A 224 4.85 11.39 0.34
CA TRP A 224 5.74 10.22 0.44
C TRP A 224 6.75 10.36 1.60
N LEU A 225 7.40 11.52 1.72
CA LEU A 225 7.99 11.97 2.98
C LEU A 225 6.92 12.71 3.78
N THR A 226 6.93 12.59 5.11
CA THR A 226 5.96 13.29 5.95
C THR A 226 6.01 14.81 5.82
N ALA A 227 7.18 15.34 5.45
CA ALA A 227 7.41 16.77 5.17
C ALA A 227 7.11 17.20 3.72
N ASP A 228 6.92 16.26 2.78
CA ASP A 228 6.57 16.59 1.40
C ASP A 228 5.07 16.91 1.29
N PRO A 229 4.63 17.73 0.30
CA PRO A 229 3.22 17.91 0.02
C PRO A 229 2.50 16.57 -0.20
N SER A 230 1.22 16.52 0.16
CA SER A 230 0.37 15.36 -0.04
C SER A 230 0.43 14.81 -1.46
N ASP A 231 0.54 13.48 -1.58
CA ASP A 231 0.49 12.74 -2.83
C ASP A 231 -0.29 11.43 -2.65
N ALA A 232 -0.65 10.76 -3.75
CA ALA A 232 -1.45 9.55 -3.68
C ALA A 232 -0.71 8.33 -3.10
N LEU A 233 0.62 8.30 -3.19
CA LEU A 233 1.42 7.20 -2.67
C LEU A 233 1.45 7.25 -1.13
N GLY A 234 1.81 8.40 -0.56
CA GLY A 234 1.78 8.62 0.89
C GLY A 234 0.36 8.51 1.45
N THR A 235 -0.61 9.15 0.80
CA THR A 235 -2.00 9.15 1.27
C THR A 235 -2.64 7.76 1.18
N GLY A 236 -2.40 7.01 0.11
CA GLY A 236 -2.91 5.64 -0.04
C GLY A 236 -2.36 4.71 1.03
N LEU A 237 -1.04 4.71 1.25
CA LEU A 237 -0.38 3.94 2.32
C LEU A 237 -0.96 4.25 3.71
N ALA A 238 -1.05 5.54 4.05
CA ALA A 238 -1.53 5.96 5.36
C ALA A 238 -3.02 5.59 5.58
N LEU A 239 -3.86 5.86 4.58
CA LEU A 239 -5.28 5.54 4.62
C LEU A 239 -5.51 4.04 4.77
N TYR A 240 -4.80 3.22 3.97
CA TYR A 240 -4.86 1.77 4.08
C TYR A 240 -4.46 1.28 5.48
N ALA A 241 -3.32 1.74 6.01
CA ALA A 241 -2.85 1.30 7.33
C ALA A 241 -3.82 1.68 8.46
N LEU A 242 -4.42 2.87 8.41
CA LEU A 242 -5.42 3.30 9.39
C LEU A 242 -6.70 2.46 9.32
N GLN A 243 -7.18 2.13 8.12
CA GLN A 243 -8.33 1.24 7.94
C GLN A 243 -8.04 -0.17 8.50
N ARG A 244 -6.84 -0.71 8.23
CA ARG A 244 -6.40 -2.00 8.79
C ARG A 244 -6.28 -1.99 10.32
N ALA A 245 -6.06 -0.82 10.91
CA ALA A 245 -6.06 -0.62 12.36
C ALA A 245 -7.48 -0.45 12.97
N GLY A 246 -8.54 -0.57 12.16
CA GLY A 246 -9.93 -0.52 12.64
C GLY A 246 -10.54 0.88 12.68
N HIS A 247 -9.89 1.91 12.13
CA HIS A 247 -10.52 3.23 12.01
C HIS A 247 -11.70 3.19 11.04
N ALA A 248 -12.80 3.85 11.41
CA ALA A 248 -14.01 3.83 10.61
C ALA A 248 -13.83 4.67 9.34
N PRO A 249 -14.32 4.24 8.16
CA PRO A 249 -14.18 5.00 6.92
C PRO A 249 -14.73 6.44 6.96
N ASN A 250 -15.68 6.71 7.88
CA ASN A 250 -16.30 8.01 8.07
C ASN A 250 -15.65 8.86 9.17
N ASP A 251 -14.62 8.34 9.85
CA ASP A 251 -13.79 9.14 10.75
C ASP A 251 -13.21 10.33 9.98
N LYS A 252 -13.27 11.52 10.59
CA LYS A 252 -12.89 12.78 9.93
C LYS A 252 -11.51 12.73 9.24
N PRO A 253 -10.44 12.12 9.82
CA PRO A 253 -9.16 11.97 9.13
C PRO A 253 -9.25 11.12 7.86
N LEU A 254 -9.93 9.97 7.91
CA LEU A 254 -10.04 9.05 6.77
C LEU A 254 -10.95 9.62 5.68
N ALA A 255 -12.04 10.29 6.06
CA ALA A 255 -12.91 10.98 5.12
C ALA A 255 -12.16 12.09 4.36
N LYS A 256 -11.28 12.85 5.04
CA LYS A 256 -10.42 13.85 4.40
C LYS A 256 -9.38 13.22 3.46
N ALA A 257 -8.76 12.11 3.85
CA ALA A 257 -7.81 11.39 3.02
C ALA A 257 -8.45 10.88 1.72
N ARG A 258 -9.65 10.29 1.85
CA ARG A 258 -10.46 9.87 0.69
C ARG A 258 -10.82 11.07 -0.19
N ALA A 259 -11.30 12.17 0.40
CA ALA A 259 -11.61 13.38 -0.36
C ALA A 259 -10.39 13.95 -1.10
N PHE A 260 -9.20 13.90 -0.50
CA PHE A 260 -7.95 14.27 -1.17
C PHE A 260 -7.70 13.42 -2.42
N LEU A 261 -7.80 12.08 -2.30
CA LEU A 261 -7.62 11.18 -3.44
C LEU A 261 -8.66 11.46 -4.54
N LEU A 262 -9.95 11.55 -4.19
CA LEU A 262 -11.01 11.83 -5.15
C LEU A 262 -10.81 13.16 -5.89
N LYS A 263 -10.34 14.20 -5.18
CA LYS A 263 -10.10 15.54 -5.75
C LYS A 263 -8.87 15.61 -6.65
N THR A 264 -7.87 14.79 -6.41
CA THR A 264 -6.54 14.91 -7.06
C THR A 264 -6.32 13.94 -8.22
N GLN A 265 -7.29 13.06 -8.50
CA GLN A 265 -7.25 12.16 -9.65
C GLN A 265 -7.26 12.94 -10.97
N ARG A 266 -6.41 12.55 -11.91
CA ARG A 266 -6.38 13.11 -13.27
C ARG A 266 -7.52 12.58 -14.12
N LYS A 267 -7.69 13.15 -15.32
CA LYS A 267 -8.69 12.71 -16.31
C LYS A 267 -8.46 11.29 -16.81
N ASP A 268 -7.20 10.89 -16.93
CA ASP A 268 -6.76 9.53 -17.34
C ASP A 268 -6.91 8.47 -16.24
N GLY A 269 -7.40 8.84 -15.04
CA GLY A 269 -7.57 7.92 -13.92
C GLY A 269 -6.35 7.79 -13.00
N SER A 270 -5.18 8.29 -13.42
CA SER A 270 -3.95 8.24 -12.63
C SER A 270 -3.89 9.33 -11.54
N TRP A 271 -2.97 9.17 -10.59
CA TRP A 271 -2.64 10.22 -9.62
C TRP A 271 -1.21 10.76 -9.82
N PRO A 272 -1.03 12.10 -9.85
CA PRO A 272 0.30 12.70 -9.95
C PRO A 272 1.11 12.42 -8.67
N VAL A 273 2.31 11.87 -8.82
CA VAL A 273 3.25 11.69 -7.70
C VAL A 273 4.65 12.13 -8.11
N ARG A 274 5.32 12.87 -7.22
CA ARG A 274 6.72 13.27 -7.42
C ARG A 274 7.65 12.09 -7.24
N GLY A 275 8.80 12.12 -7.92
CA GLY A 275 9.79 11.05 -7.83
C GLY A 275 10.20 10.69 -6.39
N THR A 276 10.26 9.39 -6.12
CA THR A 276 10.74 8.84 -4.83
C THR A 276 12.26 8.80 -4.75
N LYS A 277 12.97 9.01 -5.86
CA LYS A 277 14.44 9.02 -5.95
C LYS A 277 15.00 10.42 -5.66
N ALA A 278 16.17 10.49 -5.01
CA ALA A 278 16.81 11.76 -4.63
C ALA A 278 17.00 12.72 -5.82
N LYS A 279 17.39 12.19 -6.99
CA LYS A 279 17.63 12.94 -8.23
C LYS A 279 16.35 13.46 -8.91
N LYS A 280 15.16 12.94 -8.54
CA LYS A 280 13.88 13.21 -9.21
C LYS A 280 12.80 13.76 -8.28
N LYS A 281 13.17 14.17 -7.06
CA LYS A 281 12.24 14.56 -6.00
C LYS A 281 11.33 15.77 -6.30
N LYS A 282 11.66 16.57 -7.32
CA LYS A 282 10.91 17.78 -7.70
C LYS A 282 9.96 17.57 -8.88
N SER A 283 10.17 16.54 -9.71
CA SER A 283 9.39 16.25 -10.91
C SER A 283 8.37 15.15 -10.64
N VAL A 284 7.23 15.22 -11.34
CA VAL A 284 6.32 14.08 -11.44
C VAL A 284 7.02 13.01 -12.25
N GLU A 285 7.12 11.80 -11.71
CA GLU A 285 7.80 10.69 -12.37
C GLU A 285 6.79 9.60 -12.66
N GLU A 286 6.80 9.09 -13.90
CA GLU A 286 5.88 8.07 -14.39
C GLU A 286 5.83 6.84 -13.46
N THR A 287 6.99 6.33 -13.01
CA THR A 287 7.06 5.22 -12.06
C THR A 287 6.39 5.53 -10.72
N ALA A 288 6.48 6.78 -10.24
CA ALA A 288 5.85 7.20 -9.00
C ALA A 288 4.34 7.40 -9.18
N VAL A 289 3.90 7.90 -10.34
CA VAL A 289 2.48 8.03 -10.72
C VAL A 289 1.81 6.67 -10.72
N TYR A 290 2.43 5.67 -11.35
CA TYR A 290 1.90 4.31 -11.36
C TYR A 290 1.79 3.75 -9.94
N TRP A 291 2.86 3.85 -9.16
CA TRP A 291 2.89 3.32 -7.79
C TRP A 291 1.89 4.02 -6.87
N GLY A 292 1.71 5.34 -7.01
CA GLY A 292 0.69 6.07 -6.27
C GLY A 292 -0.73 5.71 -6.69
N THR A 293 -0.94 5.40 -7.97
CA THR A 293 -2.25 5.01 -8.50
C THR A 293 -2.67 3.64 -7.96
N THR A 294 -1.76 2.66 -7.92
CA THR A 294 -2.06 1.35 -7.32
C THR A 294 -2.35 1.46 -5.81
N TRP A 295 -1.59 2.28 -5.07
CA TRP A 295 -1.88 2.54 -3.65
C TRP A 295 -3.19 3.30 -3.39
N ALA A 296 -3.57 4.22 -4.29
CA ALA A 296 -4.87 4.88 -4.21
C ALA A 296 -6.01 3.87 -4.39
N ILE A 297 -5.90 2.96 -5.36
CA ILE A 297 -6.87 1.87 -5.55
C ILE A 297 -6.93 0.98 -4.30
N ILE A 298 -5.78 0.52 -3.78
CA ILE A 298 -5.72 -0.34 -2.59
C ILE A 298 -6.48 0.31 -1.41
N ALA A 299 -6.20 1.58 -1.12
CA ALA A 299 -6.81 2.27 0.01
C ALA A 299 -8.30 2.59 -0.18
N LEU A 300 -8.69 2.96 -1.40
CA LEU A 300 -10.09 3.26 -1.73
C LEU A 300 -10.94 1.98 -1.72
N ALA A 301 -10.46 0.91 -2.34
CA ALA A 301 -11.16 -0.38 -2.39
C ALA A 301 -11.27 -1.03 -1.00
N ASN A 302 -10.20 -0.97 -0.19
CA ASN A 302 -10.24 -1.48 1.19
C ASN A 302 -11.29 -0.77 2.05
N GLY A 303 -11.54 0.52 1.79
CA GLY A 303 -12.52 1.32 2.52
C GLY A 303 -13.98 1.13 2.08
N LEU A 304 -14.25 0.38 1.02
CA LEU A 304 -15.60 0.06 0.57
C LEU A 304 -16.20 -1.08 1.40
N PRO A 305 -17.53 -1.09 1.62
CA PRO A 305 -18.19 -2.25 2.21
C PRO A 305 -17.93 -3.51 1.37
N THR A 306 -17.92 -4.68 2.01
CA THR A 306 -18.06 -5.96 1.29
C THR A 306 -19.48 -6.05 0.74
N GLU A 307 -19.62 -6.56 -0.48
CA GLU A 307 -20.93 -6.87 -1.07
C GLU A 307 -21.56 -8.10 -0.42
#